data_AF-A0A955IYU5-F1
#
_entry.id   AF-A0A955IYU5-F1
#
_cell.length_a   1.000
_cell.length_b   1.000
_cell.length_c   1.000
_cell.angle_alpha   90.00
_cell.angle_beta   90.00
_cell.angle_gamma   90.00
#
_symmetry.space_group_name_H-M   'P 1'
#
loop_
_entity.id
_entity.type
_entity.pdbx_description
1 polymer ?
#
loop_
_entity_poly.entity_id
_entity_poly.type
_entity_poly.pdbx_seq_one_letter_code
_entity_poly.pdbx_strand_id
1 'polypeptide(L)'
;MKELWMRQTTQGVSLQAILDQVFAGEARQGDAGCPSGNSGSVAVPATRTSEDRSRVRQMVLEELARRKQARDDSTATATEPKIASESCDAHIEPCLFAGGASVSNEGPCGAQPLNGVRAPGYGAGPQTDVRALVATAYRSLMRRLPEDHVILNPIANAEFVVRCRELGATVSEVVLNRTLLNNRKSKRHSDILRESVAGLETGVYDHIGHAVEIAASLVQRKWFAIGRDLPSVDEILCTPELRDAFKTYVTALYQGADIVNCHLVLLAYRKSGRESAQRLASVDVPDPLFTAPLRSVDPDDVPESCGIYRLLCKRKAIFVSGTANLRRRILSHFANHSGEVLPEGLPFSVDGSVSVQVFAGPSGWLPRRAEAVARSMRIGEYPELNWREKGVLFTDRSRIVARCAAFG
;
A
#
# COMPACT_ATOMS: atom_id res chain seq x y z
N MET A 1 -18.72 31.59 -11.00
CA MET A 1 -17.93 30.67 -10.14
C MET A 1 -17.35 29.46 -10.88
N LYS A 2 -17.92 28.99 -12.00
CA LYS A 2 -17.41 27.85 -12.82
C LYS A 2 -16.13 28.11 -13.63
N GLU A 3 -15.77 29.36 -13.95
CA GLU A 3 -14.63 29.64 -14.85
C GLU A 3 -13.31 29.99 -14.14
N LEU A 4 -13.33 30.32 -12.85
CA LEU A 4 -12.10 30.69 -12.13
C LEU A 4 -11.26 29.48 -11.69
N TRP A 5 -11.85 28.27 -11.64
CA TRP A 5 -11.17 27.05 -11.18
C TRP A 5 -10.50 26.25 -12.31
N MET A 6 -10.80 26.53 -13.59
CA MET A 6 -10.24 25.79 -14.72
C MET A 6 -8.81 26.20 -15.13
N ARG A 7 -8.22 27.24 -14.54
CA ARG A 7 -6.91 27.77 -14.97
C ARG A 7 -5.70 27.34 -14.12
N GLN A 8 -5.84 26.47 -13.12
CA GLN A 8 -4.72 26.15 -12.21
C GLN A 8 -4.16 24.71 -12.22
N THR A 9 -4.67 23.79 -13.03
CA THR A 9 -4.19 22.39 -12.95
C THR A 9 -3.91 21.79 -14.32
N THR A 10 -2.66 21.97 -14.78
CA THR A 10 -1.76 20.94 -15.35
C THR A 10 -0.58 21.64 -16.03
N GLN A 11 0.34 22.20 -15.25
CA GLN A 11 1.73 22.30 -15.70
C GLN A 11 2.48 21.19 -14.98
N GLY A 12 3.05 20.26 -15.75
CA GLY A 12 3.94 19.25 -15.21
C GLY A 12 5.11 19.96 -14.54
N VAL A 13 5.13 19.99 -13.21
CA VAL A 13 6.25 20.60 -12.48
C VAL A 13 7.48 19.76 -12.79
N SER A 14 8.49 20.36 -13.40
CA SER A 14 9.77 19.71 -13.68
C SER A 14 10.34 19.14 -12.38
N LEU A 15 10.87 17.91 -12.41
CA LEU A 15 11.57 17.30 -11.28
C LEU A 15 12.64 18.25 -10.71
N GLN A 16 13.30 18.99 -11.60
CA GLN A 16 14.28 20.02 -11.24
C GLN A 16 13.64 21.14 -10.42
N ALA A 17 12.45 21.62 -10.79
CA ALA A 17 11.74 22.68 -10.08
C ALA A 17 11.23 22.22 -8.69
N ILE A 18 10.81 20.96 -8.55
CA ILE A 18 10.46 20.40 -7.23
C ILE A 18 11.71 20.33 -6.35
N LEU A 19 12.83 19.88 -6.90
CA LEU A 19 14.09 19.84 -6.16
C LEU A 19 14.57 21.25 -5.81
N ASP A 20 14.52 22.20 -6.75
CA ASP A 20 14.84 23.60 -6.48
C ASP A 20 13.96 24.15 -5.36
N GLN A 21 12.66 23.84 -5.33
CA GLN A 21 11.77 24.28 -4.26
C GLN A 21 12.08 23.60 -2.92
N VAL A 22 12.42 22.30 -2.93
CA VAL A 22 12.83 21.54 -1.73
C VAL A 22 14.17 22.06 -1.18
N PHE A 23 15.11 22.44 -2.03
CA PHE A 23 16.44 22.91 -1.62
C PHE A 23 16.50 24.44 -1.41
N ALA A 24 15.60 25.24 -2.00
CA ALA A 24 15.57 26.70 -1.87
C ALA A 24 14.85 27.20 -0.61
N GLY A 25 14.02 26.38 0.04
CA GLY A 25 13.33 26.74 1.29
C GLY A 25 14.27 27.14 2.43
N GLU A 26 15.53 26.70 2.38
CA GLU A 26 16.53 26.91 3.44
C GLU A 26 17.37 28.19 3.27
N ALA A 27 17.50 28.73 2.04
CA ALA A 27 18.25 29.97 1.82
C ALA A 27 17.56 31.20 2.46
N ARG A 28 16.24 31.13 2.68
CA ARG A 28 15.45 32.25 3.23
C ARG A 28 15.32 32.26 4.75
N GLN A 29 15.71 31.20 5.45
CA GLN A 29 15.69 31.16 6.92
C GLN A 29 17.01 31.63 7.57
N GLY A 30 18.04 31.92 6.78
CA GLY A 30 19.36 32.31 7.29
C GLY A 30 19.58 33.81 7.54
N ASP A 31 18.66 34.70 7.15
CA ASP A 31 18.95 36.14 7.04
C ASP A 31 18.00 37.07 7.83
N ALA A 32 17.16 36.51 8.71
CA ALA A 32 16.36 37.32 9.63
C ALA A 32 17.16 37.58 10.90
N GLY A 33 17.99 38.64 10.87
CA GLY A 33 18.77 39.10 12.02
C GLY A 33 17.92 39.34 13.27
N CYS A 34 18.13 38.51 14.29
CA CYS A 34 17.68 38.76 15.66
C CYS A 34 18.91 39.05 16.54
N PRO A 35 18.88 40.10 17.38
CA PRO A 35 19.99 40.44 18.25
C PRO A 35 20.13 39.43 19.40
N SER A 36 21.38 39.18 19.75
CA SER A 36 21.90 38.13 20.61
C SER A 36 21.40 38.19 22.07
N GLY A 37 20.70 37.12 22.48
CA GLY A 37 20.49 36.75 23.88
C GLY A 37 21.34 35.53 24.23
N ASN A 38 22.20 35.68 25.23
CA ASN A 38 23.22 34.72 25.63
C ASN A 38 22.58 33.51 26.35
N SER A 39 22.45 32.37 25.66
CA SER A 39 22.04 31.09 26.26
C SER A 39 22.85 29.95 25.66
N GLY A 40 23.45 29.13 26.54
CA GLY A 40 24.34 28.02 26.19
C GLY A 40 23.72 27.06 25.18
N SER A 41 24.15 27.19 23.93
CA SER A 41 23.77 26.35 22.80
C SER A 41 24.56 25.04 22.86
N VAL A 42 23.85 23.92 22.98
CA VAL A 42 24.39 22.59 22.68
C VAL A 42 24.77 22.60 21.19
N ALA A 43 26.07 22.50 20.90
CA ALA A 43 26.59 22.49 19.54
C ALA A 43 26.02 21.27 18.78
N VAL A 44 24.97 21.51 17.99
CA VAL A 44 24.54 20.59 16.94
C VAL A 44 25.64 20.62 15.87
N PRO A 45 26.26 19.48 15.48
CA PRO A 45 27.37 19.48 14.55
C PRO A 45 26.97 20.14 13.23
N ALA A 46 27.85 21.02 12.74
CA ALA A 46 27.65 21.85 11.57
C ALA A 46 27.04 21.04 10.41
N THR A 47 25.83 21.43 10.05
CA THR A 47 25.08 20.90 8.92
C THR A 47 25.88 21.08 7.63
N ARG A 48 26.13 19.95 6.95
CA ARG A 48 26.68 19.75 5.59
C ARG A 48 26.92 20.99 4.73
N THR A 49 28.09 21.03 4.10
CA THR A 49 28.48 22.08 3.13
C THR A 49 27.50 22.16 1.96
N SER A 50 27.43 23.32 1.29
CA SER A 50 26.64 23.49 0.06
C SER A 50 27.03 22.49 -1.04
N GLU A 51 28.31 22.10 -1.07
CA GLU A 51 28.85 21.09 -1.99
C GLU A 51 28.26 19.71 -1.72
N ASP A 52 28.20 19.28 -0.46
CA ASP A 52 27.59 18.00 -0.07
C ASP A 52 26.12 17.93 -0.49
N ARG A 53 25.38 19.03 -0.34
CA ARG A 53 23.96 19.10 -0.74
C ARG A 53 23.80 19.00 -2.26
N SER A 54 24.63 19.73 -3.01
CA SER A 54 24.64 19.68 -4.47
C SER A 54 24.99 18.29 -4.98
N ARG A 55 25.94 17.62 -4.35
CA ARG A 55 26.33 16.23 -4.69
C ARG A 55 25.20 15.25 -4.42
N VAL A 56 24.58 15.30 -3.24
CA VAL A 56 23.44 14.42 -2.92
C VAL A 56 22.27 14.67 -3.87
N ARG A 57 21.98 15.93 -4.18
CA ARG A 57 20.95 16.29 -5.17
C ARG A 57 21.22 15.67 -6.54
N GLN A 58 22.45 15.78 -7.04
CA GLN A 58 22.85 15.20 -8.32
C GLN A 58 22.72 13.67 -8.31
N MET A 59 23.16 13.01 -7.24
CA MET A 59 23.02 11.56 -7.09
C MET A 59 21.55 11.12 -7.03
N VAL A 60 20.69 11.89 -6.35
CA VAL A 60 19.24 11.63 -6.31
C VAL A 60 18.63 11.76 -7.71
N LEU A 61 19.02 12.78 -8.48
CA LEU A 61 18.58 12.95 -9.86
C LEU A 61 18.99 11.78 -10.75
N GLU A 62 20.25 11.35 -10.66
CA GLU A 62 20.79 10.21 -11.42
C GLU A 62 20.09 8.90 -11.05
N GLU A 63 19.82 8.68 -9.77
CA GLU A 63 19.08 7.50 -9.29
C GLU A 63 17.63 7.50 -9.79
N LEU A 64 16.95 8.65 -9.77
CA LEU A 64 15.60 8.78 -10.33
C LEU A 64 15.59 8.56 -11.85
N ALA A 65 16.60 9.07 -12.56
CA ALA A 65 16.76 8.85 -14.00
C ALA A 65 17.00 7.37 -14.32
N ARG A 66 17.88 6.70 -13.56
CA ARG A 66 18.14 5.25 -13.70
C ARG A 66 16.88 4.42 -13.50
N ARG A 67 16.06 4.74 -12.49
CA ARG A 67 14.77 4.07 -12.24
C ARG A 67 13.81 4.25 -13.41
N LYS A 68 13.72 5.46 -13.95
CA LYS A 68 12.89 5.75 -15.11
C LYS A 68 13.33 4.92 -16.32
N GLN A 69 14.63 4.88 -16.60
CA GLN A 69 15.18 4.08 -17.71
C GLN A 69 14.91 2.58 -17.52
N ALA A 70 15.18 2.02 -16.34
CA ALA A 70 14.90 0.62 -16.06
C ALA A 70 13.41 0.26 -16.22
N ARG A 71 12.52 1.20 -15.90
CA ARG A 71 11.08 1.05 -16.13
C ARG A 71 10.76 1.02 -17.61
N ASP A 72 11.27 1.98 -18.37
CA ASP A 72 11.03 2.09 -19.82
C ASP A 72 11.53 0.82 -20.56
N ASP A 73 12.69 0.28 -20.16
CA ASP A 73 13.27 -0.96 -20.70
C ASP A 73 12.40 -2.20 -20.37
N SER A 74 11.84 -2.26 -19.15
CA SER A 74 10.96 -3.36 -18.74
C SER A 74 9.63 -3.38 -19.49
N THR A 75 9.11 -2.19 -19.86
CA THR A 75 7.91 -2.08 -20.69
C THR A 75 8.17 -2.44 -22.15
N ALA A 76 9.36 -2.15 -22.68
CA ALA A 76 9.70 -2.47 -24.07
C ALA A 76 9.84 -3.99 -24.33
N THR A 77 10.15 -4.77 -23.29
CA THR A 77 10.29 -6.24 -23.39
C THR A 77 9.02 -7.02 -23.10
N ALA A 78 7.99 -6.35 -22.56
CA ALA A 78 6.66 -6.94 -22.39
C ALA A 78 5.88 -6.92 -23.72
N THR A 79 6.38 -7.65 -24.73
CA THR A 79 5.58 -8.00 -25.91
C THR A 79 4.38 -8.79 -25.41
N GLU A 80 3.17 -8.23 -25.51
CA GLU A 80 1.94 -8.91 -25.11
C GLU A 80 1.92 -10.32 -25.74
N PRO A 81 1.77 -11.40 -24.96
CA PRO A 81 1.58 -12.71 -25.55
C PRO A 81 0.29 -12.63 -26.39
N LYS A 82 0.42 -12.79 -27.70
CA LYS A 82 -0.72 -13.01 -28.59
C LYS A 82 -1.46 -14.24 -28.07
N ILE A 83 -2.51 -14.02 -27.28
CA ILE A 83 -3.48 -15.06 -26.95
C ILE A 83 -4.18 -15.37 -28.28
N ALA A 84 -3.86 -16.52 -28.86
CA ALA A 84 -4.56 -17.03 -30.02
C ALA A 84 -6.04 -17.19 -29.64
N SER A 85 -6.92 -16.56 -30.41
CA SER A 85 -8.37 -16.74 -30.31
C SER A 85 -8.75 -18.12 -30.83
N GLU A 86 -8.59 -19.16 -30.02
CA GLU A 86 -9.17 -20.46 -30.30
C GLU A 86 -10.62 -20.48 -29.81
N SER A 87 -11.52 -20.64 -30.78
CA SER A 87 -12.96 -20.83 -30.57
C SER A 87 -13.19 -22.22 -29.97
N CYS A 88 -13.81 -22.29 -28.79
CA CYS A 88 -14.19 -23.55 -28.16
C CYS A 88 -15.70 -23.55 -27.86
N ASP A 89 -16.48 -24.06 -28.80
CA ASP A 89 -17.73 -24.74 -28.51
C ASP A 89 -17.38 -26.16 -28.04
N ALA A 90 -17.48 -26.44 -26.73
CA ALA A 90 -17.51 -27.80 -26.22
C ALA A 90 -18.26 -27.88 -24.89
N HIS A 91 -19.31 -28.70 -24.89
CA HIS A 91 -20.06 -29.16 -23.73
C HIS A 91 -19.15 -29.77 -22.65
N ILE A 92 -19.37 -29.37 -21.39
CA ILE A 92 -18.77 -30.02 -20.21
C ILE A 92 -19.88 -30.70 -19.43
N GLU A 93 -19.87 -32.04 -19.41
CA GLU A 93 -20.56 -32.85 -18.40
C GLU A 93 -19.71 -32.95 -17.11
N PRO A 94 -20.34 -33.09 -15.93
CA PRO A 94 -19.62 -33.20 -14.66
C PRO A 94 -19.34 -34.67 -14.30
N CYS A 95 -18.07 -35.08 -14.35
CA CYS A 95 -17.64 -36.35 -13.77
C CYS A 95 -17.36 -36.23 -12.27
N LEU A 96 -18.07 -37.07 -11.52
CA LEU A 96 -17.83 -37.45 -10.13
C LEU A 96 -16.42 -38.03 -9.93
N PHE A 97 -15.72 -37.61 -8.89
CA PHE A 97 -14.54 -38.32 -8.38
C PHE A 97 -14.89 -39.11 -7.13
N ALA A 98 -14.84 -40.43 -7.27
CA ALA A 98 -14.77 -41.40 -6.19
C ALA A 98 -13.35 -42.00 -6.13
N GLY A 99 -12.81 -42.09 -4.91
CA GLY A 99 -12.08 -43.24 -4.38
C GLY A 99 -10.76 -43.72 -5.03
N GLY A 100 -9.68 -43.57 -4.26
CA GLY A 100 -8.80 -44.71 -3.94
C GLY A 100 -7.49 -44.84 -4.73
N ALA A 101 -6.36 -44.77 -4.00
CA ALA A 101 -5.43 -45.89 -3.81
C ALA A 101 -4.13 -45.41 -3.12
N SER A 102 -3.79 -46.10 -2.04
CA SER A 102 -2.52 -46.03 -1.33
C SER A 102 -1.39 -46.62 -2.17
N VAL A 103 -0.24 -45.95 -2.22
CA VAL A 103 1.03 -46.57 -2.60
C VAL A 103 2.06 -46.24 -1.53
N SER A 104 2.41 -47.28 -0.78
CA SER A 104 3.55 -47.39 0.12
C SER A 104 4.86 -47.36 -0.68
N ASN A 105 5.82 -46.55 -0.25
CA ASN A 105 7.18 -46.60 -0.77
C ASN A 105 8.17 -46.70 0.41
N GLU A 106 8.57 -47.93 0.72
CA GLU A 106 9.75 -48.23 1.55
C GLU A 106 10.96 -48.41 0.63
N GLY A 107 12.11 -47.89 1.05
CA GLY A 107 13.39 -48.15 0.42
C GLY A 107 14.53 -47.34 1.05
N PRO A 108 15.40 -47.94 1.87
CA PRO A 108 16.57 -47.30 2.44
C PRO A 108 17.82 -47.61 1.59
N CYS A 109 18.48 -46.58 1.06
CA CYS A 109 19.82 -46.70 0.50
C CYS A 109 20.74 -45.69 1.19
N GLY A 110 21.60 -46.21 2.06
CA GLY A 110 22.69 -45.48 2.67
C GLY A 110 23.72 -45.06 1.64
N ALA A 111 23.96 -43.75 1.55
CA ALA A 111 25.14 -43.19 0.92
C ALA A 111 26.00 -42.55 2.03
N GLN A 112 27.22 -43.08 2.19
CA GLN A 112 28.20 -42.52 3.12
C GLN A 112 28.63 -41.12 2.67
N PRO A 113 28.81 -40.15 3.59
CA PRO A 113 29.30 -38.83 3.25
C PRO A 113 30.77 -38.91 2.89
N LEU A 114 31.09 -38.63 1.63
CA LEU A 114 32.46 -38.36 1.18
C LEU A 114 32.98 -37.13 1.92
N ASN A 115 34.06 -37.32 2.69
CA ASN A 115 34.84 -36.26 3.34
C ASN A 115 35.44 -35.33 2.27
N GLY A 116 34.66 -34.34 1.85
CA GLY A 116 35.07 -33.27 0.96
C GLY A 116 36.00 -32.29 1.66
N VAL A 117 37.16 -32.08 1.07
CA VAL A 117 38.13 -31.03 1.37
C VAL A 117 37.41 -29.69 1.55
N ARG A 118 37.41 -29.16 2.78
CA ARG A 118 36.90 -27.80 3.08
C ARG A 118 37.73 -26.80 2.28
N ALA A 119 37.13 -26.18 1.27
CA ALA A 119 37.70 -25.02 0.60
C ALA A 119 38.11 -23.98 1.67
N PRO A 120 39.27 -23.30 1.52
CA PRO A 120 39.70 -22.28 2.46
C PRO A 120 38.57 -21.27 2.61
N GLY A 121 38.05 -21.16 3.83
CA GLY A 121 36.90 -20.32 4.13
C GLY A 121 37.23 -18.90 3.72
N TYR A 122 36.53 -18.40 2.69
CA TYR A 122 36.41 -16.97 2.47
C TYR A 122 35.92 -16.38 3.78
N GLY A 123 36.82 -15.70 4.51
CA GLY A 123 36.54 -15.15 5.82
C GLY A 123 35.26 -14.32 5.71
N ALA A 124 34.24 -14.72 6.46
CA ALA A 124 33.00 -13.97 6.54
C ALA A 124 33.38 -12.57 7.04
N GLY A 125 33.44 -11.62 6.11
CA GLY A 125 33.66 -10.22 6.44
C GLY A 125 32.65 -9.80 7.52
N PRO A 126 32.98 -8.78 8.34
CA PRO A 126 32.10 -8.33 9.40
C PRO A 126 30.69 -8.12 8.84
N GLN A 127 29.74 -8.90 9.34
CA GLN A 127 28.37 -8.88 8.85
C GLN A 127 27.77 -7.51 9.19
N THR A 128 27.65 -6.63 8.20
CA THR A 128 27.15 -5.28 8.44
C THR A 128 25.70 -5.33 8.89
N ASP A 129 25.40 -4.86 10.10
CA ASP A 129 24.03 -4.81 10.61
C ASP A 129 23.21 -3.78 9.81
N VAL A 130 22.43 -4.28 8.85
CA VAL A 130 21.53 -3.49 8.00
C VAL A 130 20.59 -2.61 8.82
N ARG A 131 20.17 -3.04 10.01
CA ARG A 131 19.28 -2.23 10.87
C ARG A 131 19.99 -1.01 11.43
N ALA A 132 21.23 -1.17 11.88
CA ALA A 132 22.06 -0.08 12.36
C ALA A 132 22.38 0.90 11.22
N LEU A 133 22.75 0.37 10.04
CA LEU A 133 22.98 1.17 8.84
C LEU A 133 21.76 2.02 8.47
N VAL A 134 20.57 1.41 8.40
CA VAL A 134 19.32 2.11 8.06
C VAL A 134 18.99 3.20 9.09
N ALA A 135 19.21 2.94 10.39
CA ALA A 135 19.00 3.95 11.41
C ALA A 135 19.98 5.14 11.27
N THR A 136 21.25 4.86 10.97
CA THR A 136 22.27 5.89 10.71
C THR A 136 21.95 6.68 9.43
N ALA A 137 21.57 6.01 8.35
CA ALA A 137 21.16 6.65 7.10
C ALA A 137 19.98 7.60 7.33
N TYR A 138 18.94 7.13 8.02
CA TYR A 138 17.75 7.93 8.34
C TYR A 138 18.07 9.16 9.21
N ARG A 139 18.92 9.00 10.24
CA ARG A 139 19.40 10.13 11.07
C ARG A 139 20.15 11.19 10.27
N SER A 140 20.77 10.77 9.17
CA SER A 140 21.60 11.63 8.30
C SER A 140 20.82 12.29 7.16
N LEU A 141 19.51 12.08 7.06
CA LEU A 141 18.69 12.76 6.05
C LEU A 141 18.65 14.27 6.30
N MET A 142 18.61 15.05 5.22
CA MET A 142 18.49 16.51 5.31
C MET A 142 17.17 16.91 5.95
N ARG A 143 16.07 16.31 5.47
CA ARG A 143 14.74 16.51 6.01
C ARG A 143 14.35 15.36 6.92
N ARG A 144 13.95 15.69 8.15
CA ARG A 144 13.59 14.69 9.17
C ARG A 144 12.12 14.34 9.10
N LEU A 145 11.66 13.97 7.92
CA LEU A 145 10.29 13.51 7.71
C LEU A 145 10.04 12.21 8.51
N PRO A 146 8.79 11.96 8.95
CA PRO A 146 8.43 10.67 9.53
C PRO A 146 8.78 9.52 8.57
N GLU A 147 9.13 8.36 9.13
CA GLU A 147 9.61 7.21 8.37
C GLU A 147 8.61 6.74 7.30
N ASP A 148 7.30 6.84 7.59
CA ASP A 148 6.27 6.59 6.57
C ASP A 148 6.44 7.57 5.40
N HIS A 149 6.51 8.88 5.66
CA HIS A 149 6.65 9.91 4.63
C HIS A 149 7.94 9.79 3.82
N VAL A 150 9.05 9.37 4.43
CA VAL A 150 10.29 9.09 3.69
C VAL A 150 10.10 8.00 2.65
N ILE A 151 9.28 6.98 2.92
CA ILE A 151 9.01 5.91 1.95
C ILE A 151 8.03 6.38 0.87
N LEU A 152 7.03 7.17 1.26
CA LEU A 152 5.97 7.60 0.35
C LEU A 152 6.40 8.72 -0.60
N ASN A 153 7.31 9.58 -0.18
CA ASN A 153 7.84 10.66 -1.02
C ASN A 153 9.01 10.12 -1.87
N PRO A 154 8.91 10.13 -3.21
CA PRO A 154 9.92 9.53 -4.09
C PRO A 154 11.30 10.20 -3.96
N ILE A 155 11.34 11.51 -3.70
CA ILE A 155 12.59 12.27 -3.55
C ILE A 155 13.26 11.90 -2.22
N ALA A 156 12.50 11.94 -1.11
CA ALA A 156 13.02 11.57 0.19
C ALA A 156 13.45 10.10 0.24
N ASN A 157 12.73 9.22 -0.47
CA ASN A 157 13.08 7.81 -0.53
C ASN A 157 14.38 7.59 -1.31
N ALA A 158 14.55 8.26 -2.44
CA ALA A 158 15.78 8.20 -3.22
C ALA A 158 16.98 8.72 -2.41
N GLU A 159 16.84 9.85 -1.69
CA GLU A 159 17.88 10.36 -0.78
C GLU A 159 18.23 9.31 0.29
N PHE A 160 17.22 8.70 0.92
CA PHE A 160 17.42 7.65 1.92
C PHE A 160 18.14 6.42 1.36
N VAL A 161 17.76 5.95 0.17
CA VAL A 161 18.41 4.81 -0.48
C VAL A 161 19.86 5.15 -0.80
N VAL A 162 20.12 6.30 -1.43
CA VAL A 162 21.48 6.78 -1.71
C VAL A 162 22.31 6.80 -0.42
N ARG A 163 21.76 7.33 0.68
CA ARG A 163 22.48 7.36 1.95
C ARG A 163 22.77 5.98 2.53
N CYS A 164 21.85 5.04 2.40
CA CYS A 164 22.11 3.65 2.78
C CYS A 164 23.26 3.05 1.95
N ARG A 165 23.32 3.33 0.64
CA ARG A 165 24.38 2.83 -0.25
C ARG A 165 25.74 3.39 0.12
N GLU A 166 25.83 4.69 0.42
CA GLU A 166 27.08 5.33 0.85
C GLU A 166 27.62 4.75 2.18
N LEU A 167 26.73 4.27 3.06
CA LEU A 167 27.11 3.57 4.28
C LEU A 167 27.43 2.08 4.06
N GLY A 168 27.47 1.61 2.81
CA GLY A 168 27.84 0.24 2.45
C GLY A 168 26.68 -0.76 2.41
N ALA A 169 25.42 -0.31 2.40
CA ALA A 169 24.30 -1.23 2.26
C ALA A 169 24.24 -1.83 0.85
N THR A 170 24.30 -3.16 0.75
CA THR A 170 24.23 -3.91 -0.53
C THR A 170 22.85 -4.53 -0.79
N VAL A 171 21.95 -4.53 0.19
CA VAL A 171 20.61 -5.12 0.08
C VAL A 171 19.67 -4.33 -0.85
N SER A 172 18.57 -4.92 -1.31
CA SER A 172 17.61 -4.21 -2.18
C SER A 172 16.89 -3.06 -1.48
N GLU A 173 16.40 -2.09 -2.24
CA GLU A 173 15.59 -0.97 -1.73
C GLU A 173 14.37 -1.45 -0.93
N VAL A 174 13.73 -2.54 -1.36
CA VAL A 174 12.61 -3.15 -0.65
C VAL A 174 13.01 -3.53 0.78
N VAL A 175 14.20 -4.12 0.96
CA VAL A 175 14.74 -4.49 2.27
C VAL A 175 15.07 -3.24 3.09
N LEU A 176 15.64 -2.20 2.48
CA LEU A 176 15.94 -0.93 3.16
C LEU A 176 14.66 -0.26 3.68
N ASN A 177 13.65 -0.08 2.82
CA ASN A 177 12.38 0.55 3.17
C ASN A 177 11.62 -0.25 4.23
N ARG A 178 11.60 -1.58 4.12
CA ARG A 178 11.00 -2.45 5.14
C ARG A 178 11.73 -2.37 6.47
N THR A 179 13.06 -2.30 6.43
CA THR A 179 13.88 -2.13 7.64
C THR A 179 13.61 -0.79 8.30
N LEU A 180 13.43 0.29 7.53
CA LEU A 180 13.07 1.60 8.03
C LEU A 180 11.72 1.58 8.79
N LEU A 181 10.69 0.93 8.23
CA LEU A 181 9.39 0.75 8.91
C LEU A 181 9.51 -0.08 10.20
N ASN A 182 10.37 -1.09 10.22
CA ASN A 182 10.60 -1.94 11.38
C ASN A 182 11.37 -1.22 12.49
N ASN A 183 12.36 -0.39 12.13
CA ASN A 183 13.07 0.47 13.08
C ASN A 183 12.10 1.46 13.75
N ARG A 184 11.16 2.04 12.98
CA ARG A 184 10.08 2.85 13.55
C ARG A 184 9.21 2.05 14.52
N LYS A 185 8.72 0.86 14.14
CA LYS A 185 7.88 0.01 15.01
C LYS A 185 8.57 -0.37 16.31
N SER A 186 9.89 -0.53 16.28
CA SER A 186 10.74 -0.80 17.45
C SER A 186 11.22 0.46 18.19
N LYS A 187 10.69 1.65 17.84
CA LYS A 187 11.02 2.95 18.45
C LYS A 187 12.51 3.31 18.43
N ARG A 188 13.29 2.79 17.47
CA ARG A 188 14.74 3.07 17.32
C ARG A 188 15.09 4.51 16.91
N HIS A 189 14.08 5.28 16.54
CA HIS A 189 14.16 6.68 16.13
C HIS A 189 13.36 7.59 17.06
N SER A 190 13.08 7.15 18.29
CA SER A 190 12.31 7.95 19.26
C SER A 190 13.06 9.20 19.71
N ASP A 191 14.39 9.18 19.63
CA ASP A 191 15.34 10.26 19.87
C ASP A 191 15.39 11.32 18.76
N ILE A 192 14.83 11.04 17.58
CA ILE A 192 14.93 11.94 16.42
C ILE A 192 13.76 12.93 16.44
N LEU A 193 14.08 14.23 16.54
CA LEU A 193 13.12 15.30 16.30
C LEU A 193 12.71 15.30 14.82
N ARG A 194 11.42 15.07 14.57
CA ARG A 194 10.84 15.00 13.22
C ARG A 194 10.22 16.33 12.83
N GLU A 195 10.26 16.64 11.54
CA GLU A 195 9.42 17.70 10.98
C GLU A 195 7.94 17.33 11.17
N SER A 196 7.14 18.31 11.61
CA SER A 196 5.70 18.16 11.62
C SER A 196 5.21 18.13 10.18
N VAL A 197 4.67 16.99 9.75
CA VAL A 197 3.97 16.88 8.48
C VAL A 197 2.49 17.00 8.76
N ALA A 198 1.77 17.74 7.93
CA ALA A 198 0.32 17.80 7.99
C ALA A 198 -0.22 16.36 8.02
N GLY A 199 -0.95 16.03 9.08
CA GLY A 199 -1.63 14.75 9.15
C GLY A 199 -2.66 14.64 8.04
N LEU A 200 -3.17 13.43 7.83
CA LEU A 200 -4.32 13.25 6.95
C LEU A 200 -5.48 14.11 7.49
N GLU A 201 -5.95 15.06 6.71
CA GLU A 201 -7.06 15.92 7.11
C GLU A 201 -8.31 15.09 7.41
N THR A 202 -9.08 15.53 8.40
CA THR A 202 -10.35 14.88 8.77
C THR A 202 -11.28 14.87 7.57
N GLY A 203 -11.69 13.68 7.12
CA GLY A 203 -12.58 13.51 5.97
C GLY A 203 -11.89 13.12 4.66
N VAL A 204 -10.57 13.29 4.53
CA VAL A 204 -9.83 12.76 3.36
C VAL A 204 -9.99 11.24 3.29
N TYR A 205 -9.92 10.57 4.43
CA TYR A 205 -10.13 9.12 4.53
C TYR A 205 -11.48 8.69 3.94
N ASP A 206 -12.55 9.45 4.20
CA ASP A 206 -13.86 9.11 3.66
C ASP A 206 -14.00 9.41 2.18
N HIS A 207 -13.30 10.44 1.71
CA HIS A 207 -13.37 10.86 0.32
C HIS A 207 -12.63 9.89 -0.62
N ILE A 208 -11.39 9.52 -0.30
CA ILE A 208 -10.54 8.70 -1.20
C ILE A 208 -10.37 7.26 -0.73
N GLY A 209 -10.88 6.91 0.46
CA GLY A 209 -10.62 5.61 1.08
C GLY A 209 -11.08 4.42 0.23
N HIS A 210 -12.22 4.53 -0.45
CA HIS A 210 -12.74 3.44 -1.28
C HIS A 210 -11.84 3.19 -2.49
N ALA A 211 -11.41 4.24 -3.19
CA ALA A 211 -10.50 4.13 -4.31
C ALA A 211 -9.17 3.49 -3.87
N VAL A 212 -8.64 3.88 -2.71
CA VAL A 212 -7.43 3.29 -2.11
C VAL A 212 -7.62 1.80 -1.78
N GLU A 213 -8.74 1.44 -1.15
CA GLU A 213 -9.05 0.07 -0.76
C GLU A 213 -9.22 -0.84 -1.98
N ILE A 214 -9.92 -0.36 -3.01
CA ILE A 214 -10.09 -1.06 -4.29
C ILE A 214 -8.72 -1.20 -4.97
N ALA A 215 -7.96 -0.12 -5.12
CA ALA A 215 -6.64 -0.14 -5.77
C ALA A 215 -5.68 -1.15 -5.12
N ALA A 216 -5.59 -1.17 -3.78
CA ALA A 216 -4.76 -2.13 -3.07
C ALA A 216 -5.22 -3.58 -3.30
N SER A 217 -6.53 -3.81 -3.28
CA SER A 217 -7.11 -5.14 -3.57
C SER A 217 -6.76 -5.61 -4.98
N LEU A 218 -6.70 -4.69 -5.95
CA LEU A 218 -6.35 -5.01 -7.33
C LEU A 218 -4.88 -5.33 -7.53
N VAL A 219 -3.98 -4.59 -6.87
CA VAL A 219 -2.56 -4.95 -6.85
C VAL A 219 -2.38 -6.37 -6.34
N GLN A 220 -3.08 -6.72 -5.27
CA GLN A 220 -3.00 -8.05 -4.67
C GLN A 220 -3.55 -9.14 -5.56
N ARG A 221 -4.72 -8.92 -6.17
CA ARG A 221 -5.32 -9.87 -7.13
C ARG A 221 -4.40 -10.10 -8.32
N LYS A 222 -3.87 -9.04 -8.93
CA LYS A 222 -2.96 -9.15 -10.07
C LYS A 222 -1.69 -9.93 -9.70
N TRP A 223 -1.15 -9.70 -8.50
CA TRP A 223 0.03 -10.39 -8.02
C TRP A 223 -0.22 -11.86 -7.69
N PHE A 224 -1.39 -12.17 -7.11
CA PHE A 224 -1.79 -13.55 -6.84
C PHE A 224 -2.06 -14.35 -8.11
N ALA A 225 -2.70 -13.73 -9.11
CA ALA A 225 -3.00 -14.37 -10.40
C ALA A 225 -1.75 -14.86 -11.16
N ILE A 226 -0.58 -14.27 -10.91
CA ILE A 226 0.70 -14.72 -11.48
C ILE A 226 1.42 -15.76 -10.58
N GLY A 227 0.69 -16.42 -9.68
CA GLY A 227 1.19 -17.49 -8.82
C GLY A 227 2.08 -17.02 -7.66
N ARG A 228 2.01 -15.74 -7.28
CA ARG A 228 2.79 -15.19 -6.14
C ARG A 228 1.93 -15.05 -4.89
N ASP A 229 2.59 -15.04 -3.73
CA ASP A 229 1.93 -14.72 -2.45
C ASP A 229 1.30 -13.33 -2.50
N LEU A 230 0.12 -13.17 -1.90
CA LEU A 230 -0.52 -11.86 -1.76
C LEU A 230 0.44 -10.87 -1.09
N PRO A 231 0.64 -9.66 -1.64
CA PRO A 231 1.58 -8.70 -1.09
C PRO A 231 0.98 -7.87 0.04
N SER A 232 1.78 -7.58 1.08
CA SER A 232 1.29 -6.86 2.27
C SER A 232 1.12 -5.38 2.00
N VAL A 233 0.39 -4.64 2.82
CA VAL A 233 0.42 -3.17 2.71
C VAL A 233 1.85 -2.65 2.82
N ASP A 234 2.65 -3.18 3.74
CA ASP A 234 4.06 -2.77 3.85
C ASP A 234 4.85 -3.13 2.57
N GLU A 235 4.49 -4.21 1.88
CA GLU A 235 5.14 -4.65 0.64
C GLU A 235 4.68 -3.85 -0.57
N ILE A 236 3.38 -3.56 -0.70
CA ILE A 236 2.84 -2.64 -1.70
C ILE A 236 3.53 -1.28 -1.61
N LEU A 237 3.78 -0.80 -0.39
CA LEU A 237 4.45 0.47 -0.17
C LEU A 237 5.96 0.40 -0.39
N CYS A 238 6.64 -0.68 0.02
CA CYS A 238 8.10 -0.77 -0.06
C CYS A 238 8.62 -1.23 -1.42
N THR A 239 7.84 -1.98 -2.19
CA THR A 239 8.21 -2.55 -3.50
C THR A 239 7.83 -1.59 -4.63
N PRO A 240 8.80 -1.05 -5.39
CA PRO A 240 8.53 -0.05 -6.45
C PRO A 240 7.46 -0.48 -7.46
N GLU A 241 7.51 -1.73 -7.91
CA GLU A 241 6.60 -2.26 -8.94
C GLU A 241 5.15 -2.32 -8.41
N LEU A 242 4.96 -2.73 -7.16
CA LEU A 242 3.65 -2.78 -6.52
C LEU A 242 3.11 -1.38 -6.21
N ARG A 243 3.99 -0.45 -5.83
CA ARG A 243 3.66 0.95 -5.58
C ARG A 243 3.19 1.62 -6.86
N ASP A 244 3.86 1.36 -7.97
CA ASP A 244 3.48 1.87 -9.29
C ASP A 244 2.14 1.27 -9.77
N ALA A 245 1.92 -0.02 -9.56
CA ALA A 245 0.64 -0.65 -9.83
C ALA A 245 -0.48 -0.01 -8.98
N PHE A 246 -0.23 0.21 -7.69
CA PHE A 246 -1.18 0.87 -6.79
C PHE A 246 -1.50 2.29 -7.26
N LYS A 247 -0.47 3.09 -7.58
CA LYS A 247 -0.61 4.45 -8.14
C LYS A 247 -1.46 4.45 -9.40
N THR A 248 -1.22 3.49 -10.29
CA THR A 248 -1.96 3.36 -11.55
C THR A 248 -3.44 3.14 -11.28
N TYR A 249 -3.79 2.17 -10.44
CA TYR A 249 -5.18 1.88 -10.11
C TYR A 249 -5.87 3.02 -9.36
N VAL A 250 -5.21 3.64 -8.38
CA VAL A 250 -5.85 4.72 -7.62
C VAL A 250 -6.08 5.97 -8.48
N THR A 251 -5.18 6.27 -9.42
CA THR A 251 -5.34 7.40 -10.36
C THR A 251 -6.50 7.14 -11.33
N ALA A 252 -6.69 5.88 -11.75
CA ALA A 252 -7.82 5.50 -12.58
C ALA A 252 -9.16 5.59 -11.82
N LEU A 253 -9.16 5.22 -10.53
CA LEU A 253 -10.34 5.22 -9.67
C LEU A 253 -10.67 6.59 -9.08
N TYR A 254 -9.73 7.52 -9.05
CA TYR A 254 -9.92 8.84 -8.46
C TYR A 254 -9.00 9.85 -9.15
N GLN A 255 -9.59 10.65 -10.04
CA GLN A 255 -8.83 11.66 -10.79
C GLN A 255 -8.31 12.76 -9.85
N GLY A 256 -7.06 13.17 -10.04
CA GLY A 256 -6.42 14.15 -9.16
C GLY A 256 -6.05 13.62 -7.78
N ALA A 257 -5.97 12.29 -7.61
CA ALA A 257 -5.48 11.67 -6.39
C ALA A 257 -4.11 12.21 -5.98
N ASP A 258 -4.02 12.83 -4.79
CA ASP A 258 -2.73 13.00 -4.14
C ASP A 258 -2.24 11.62 -3.65
N ILE A 259 -1.28 11.07 -4.38
CA ILE A 259 -0.73 9.74 -4.17
C ILE A 259 -0.12 9.58 -2.77
N VAL A 260 0.44 10.66 -2.18
CA VAL A 260 0.96 10.59 -0.80
C VAL A 260 -0.18 10.37 0.18
N ASN A 261 -1.27 11.13 0.05
CA ASN A 261 -2.47 10.95 0.85
C ASN A 261 -3.11 9.57 0.63
N CYS A 262 -3.15 9.06 -0.60
CA CYS A 262 -3.62 7.70 -0.89
C CYS A 262 -2.82 6.64 -0.13
N HIS A 263 -1.49 6.75 -0.10
CA HIS A 263 -0.65 5.83 0.66
C HIS A 263 -0.81 5.97 2.19
N LEU A 264 -0.99 7.19 2.70
CA LEU A 264 -1.28 7.42 4.12
C LEU A 264 -2.62 6.80 4.53
N VAL A 265 -3.63 6.91 3.68
CA VAL A 265 -4.93 6.23 3.85
C VAL A 265 -4.74 4.71 3.84
N LEU A 266 -3.92 4.16 2.95
CA LEU A 266 -3.61 2.73 2.92
C LEU A 266 -2.92 2.26 4.22
N LEU A 267 -2.00 3.06 4.77
CA LEU A 267 -1.38 2.81 6.06
C LEU A 267 -2.39 2.89 7.22
N ALA A 268 -3.37 3.80 7.14
CA ALA A 268 -4.44 3.93 8.12
C ALA A 268 -5.34 2.69 8.11
N TYR A 269 -5.75 2.20 6.94
CA TYR A 269 -6.48 0.93 6.79
C TYR A 269 -5.75 -0.25 7.46
N ARG A 270 -4.43 -0.35 7.25
CA ARG A 270 -3.60 -1.38 7.91
C ARG A 270 -3.63 -1.28 9.45
N LYS A 271 -3.76 -0.08 10.01
CA LYS A 271 -3.84 0.15 11.46
C LYS A 271 -5.24 -0.17 11.97
N SER A 272 -6.31 0.36 11.34
CA SER A 272 -7.71 0.11 11.72
C SER A 272 -8.02 -1.39 11.69
N GLY A 273 -7.60 -2.09 10.64
CA GLY A 273 -7.86 -3.51 10.48
C GLY A 273 -7.28 -4.40 11.60
N ARG A 274 -6.20 -3.98 12.27
CA ARG A 274 -5.65 -4.76 13.39
C ARG A 274 -6.50 -4.63 14.66
N GLU A 275 -7.02 -3.44 14.91
CA GLU A 275 -7.85 -3.16 16.09
C GLU A 275 -9.27 -3.74 15.93
N SER A 276 -9.84 -3.58 14.73
CA SER A 276 -11.20 -4.03 14.40
C SER A 276 -11.36 -5.55 14.43
N ALA A 277 -10.39 -6.29 13.91
CA ALA A 277 -10.48 -7.75 13.81
C ALA A 277 -10.49 -8.47 15.16
N GLN A 278 -9.92 -7.88 16.22
CA GLN A 278 -9.83 -8.52 17.52
C GLN A 278 -11.04 -8.30 18.42
N ARG A 279 -11.83 -7.25 18.20
CA ARG A 279 -12.90 -6.83 19.13
C ARG A 279 -14.32 -6.93 18.56
N LEU A 280 -14.47 -6.98 17.24
CA LEU A 280 -15.76 -6.73 16.58
C LEU A 280 -16.22 -7.88 15.67
N ALA A 281 -15.53 -9.03 15.72
CA ALA A 281 -15.82 -10.19 14.89
C ALA A 281 -17.12 -10.94 15.27
N SER A 282 -17.72 -10.63 16.42
CA SER A 282 -18.94 -11.27 16.93
C SER A 282 -20.21 -10.45 16.71
N VAL A 283 -20.20 -9.50 15.77
CA VAL A 283 -21.34 -8.62 15.52
C VAL A 283 -22.12 -9.16 14.32
N ASP A 284 -23.42 -9.36 14.52
CA ASP A 284 -24.34 -9.76 13.45
C ASP A 284 -24.37 -8.70 12.35
N VAL A 285 -24.33 -9.16 11.11
CA VAL A 285 -24.52 -8.32 9.93
C VAL A 285 -26.00 -7.92 9.91
N PRO A 286 -26.34 -6.62 9.87
CA PRO A 286 -27.73 -6.21 9.76
C PRO A 286 -28.32 -6.68 8.43
N ASP A 287 -29.65 -6.73 8.35
CA ASP A 287 -30.32 -7.03 7.09
C ASP A 287 -30.06 -5.93 6.05
N PRO A 288 -30.04 -6.28 4.75
CA PRO A 288 -29.88 -5.30 3.69
C PRO A 288 -31.10 -4.37 3.67
N LEU A 289 -30.84 -3.06 3.71
CA LEU A 289 -31.87 -2.02 3.58
C LEU A 289 -32.48 -2.05 2.18
N PHE A 290 -31.64 -2.11 1.14
CA PHE A 290 -32.07 -2.29 -0.24
C PHE A 290 -30.95 -2.84 -1.12
N THR A 291 -31.34 -3.32 -2.31
CA THR A 291 -30.43 -3.62 -3.41
C THR A 291 -30.95 -2.93 -4.67
N ALA A 292 -30.13 -2.10 -5.30
CA ALA A 292 -30.51 -1.35 -6.50
C ALA A 292 -29.35 -1.31 -7.51
N PRO A 293 -29.62 -1.24 -8.83
CA PRO A 293 -28.57 -0.93 -9.80
C PRO A 293 -27.86 0.35 -9.40
N LEU A 294 -26.52 0.36 -9.37
CA LEU A 294 -25.76 1.48 -8.80
C LEU A 294 -26.11 2.79 -9.53
N ARG A 295 -26.25 2.77 -10.86
CA ARG A 295 -26.62 3.94 -11.66
C ARG A 295 -28.05 4.48 -11.43
N SER A 296 -28.92 3.71 -10.80
CA SER A 296 -30.32 4.08 -10.55
C SER A 296 -30.62 4.26 -9.06
N VAL A 297 -29.59 4.39 -8.22
CA VAL A 297 -29.76 4.68 -6.79
C VAL A 297 -30.21 6.12 -6.64
N ASP A 298 -31.36 6.33 -6.01
CA ASP A 298 -31.76 7.65 -5.55
C ASP A 298 -30.85 8.05 -4.36
N PRO A 299 -30.12 9.18 -4.43
CA PRO A 299 -29.34 9.68 -3.31
C PRO A 299 -30.12 9.81 -1.99
N ASP A 300 -31.42 10.10 -2.07
CA ASP A 300 -32.26 10.34 -0.90
C ASP A 300 -32.60 9.04 -0.16
N ASP A 301 -32.65 7.91 -0.87
CA ASP A 301 -32.82 6.57 -0.28
C ASP A 301 -31.57 6.09 0.47
N VAL A 302 -30.41 6.71 0.23
CA VAL A 302 -29.16 6.33 0.90
C VAL A 302 -29.05 7.05 2.25
N PRO A 303 -28.91 6.31 3.38
CA PRO A 303 -28.78 6.93 4.69
C PRO A 303 -27.51 7.77 4.85
N GLU A 304 -27.60 8.89 5.57
CA GLU A 304 -26.43 9.68 6.00
C GLU A 304 -25.81 9.13 7.30
N SER A 305 -25.81 7.81 7.47
CA SER A 305 -25.33 7.14 8.67
C SER A 305 -24.15 6.22 8.38
N CYS A 306 -23.52 5.74 9.45
CA CYS A 306 -22.56 4.64 9.40
C CYS A 306 -23.24 3.37 8.84
N GLY A 307 -22.51 2.59 8.06
CA GLY A 307 -23.00 1.32 7.54
C GLY A 307 -22.05 0.63 6.60
N ILE A 308 -22.55 -0.42 5.97
CA ILE A 308 -21.80 -1.27 5.03
C ILE A 308 -22.50 -1.21 3.69
N TYR A 309 -21.74 -1.28 2.61
CA TYR A 309 -22.30 -1.51 1.29
C TYR A 309 -21.48 -2.55 0.54
N ARG A 310 -22.16 -3.25 -0.36
CA ARG A 310 -21.57 -4.21 -1.30
C ARG A 310 -21.81 -3.72 -2.71
N LEU A 311 -20.81 -3.82 -3.56
CA LEU A 311 -21.01 -3.74 -5.01
C LEU A 311 -21.11 -5.17 -5.54
N LEU A 312 -22.15 -5.42 -6.32
CA LEU A 312 -22.47 -6.73 -6.89
C LEU A 312 -22.40 -6.64 -8.42
N CYS A 313 -21.89 -7.70 -9.05
CA CYS A 313 -22.02 -7.93 -10.49
C CYS A 313 -22.59 -9.33 -10.69
N LYS A 314 -23.68 -9.47 -11.46
CA LYS A 314 -24.38 -10.76 -11.65
C LYS A 314 -24.68 -11.48 -10.32
N ARG A 315 -25.09 -10.71 -9.30
CA ARG A 315 -25.35 -11.16 -7.91
C ARG A 315 -24.12 -11.63 -7.10
N LYS A 316 -22.92 -11.61 -7.68
CA LYS A 316 -21.67 -11.89 -6.96
C LYS A 316 -21.10 -10.58 -6.42
N ALA A 317 -20.72 -10.57 -5.15
CA ALA A 317 -20.03 -9.40 -4.62
C ALA A 317 -18.67 -9.26 -5.30
N ILE A 318 -18.35 -8.04 -5.73
CA ILE A 318 -17.04 -7.69 -6.28
C ILE A 318 -16.26 -6.78 -5.32
N PHE A 319 -16.98 -6.10 -4.41
CA PHE A 319 -16.44 -5.20 -3.41
C PHE A 319 -17.37 -5.10 -2.20
N VAL A 320 -16.80 -4.97 -1.01
CA VAL A 320 -17.53 -4.77 0.26
C VAL A 320 -16.73 -3.81 1.12
N SER A 321 -17.36 -2.77 1.64
CA SER A 321 -16.69 -1.77 2.48
C SER A 321 -17.62 -1.17 3.53
N GLY A 322 -17.03 -0.80 4.66
CA GLY A 322 -17.71 -0.08 5.73
C GLY A 322 -17.36 1.40 5.68
N THR A 323 -18.29 2.27 6.07
CA THR A 323 -18.09 3.71 6.03
C THR A 323 -18.79 4.44 7.17
N ALA A 324 -18.30 5.63 7.51
CA ALA A 324 -18.92 6.54 8.45
C ALA A 324 -20.20 7.19 7.90
N ASN A 325 -20.33 7.32 6.58
CA ASN A 325 -21.45 7.95 5.91
C ASN A 325 -21.74 7.24 4.57
N LEU A 326 -22.79 6.41 4.57
CA LEU A 326 -23.20 5.60 3.41
C LEU A 326 -23.49 6.46 2.19
N ARG A 327 -24.31 7.52 2.34
CA ARG A 327 -24.66 8.44 1.25
C ARG A 327 -23.42 9.01 0.59
N ARG A 328 -22.56 9.69 1.35
CA ARG A 328 -21.34 10.31 0.83
C ARG A 328 -20.45 9.30 0.11
N ARG A 329 -20.32 8.10 0.64
CA ARG A 329 -19.46 7.04 0.10
C ARG A 329 -20.01 6.38 -1.15
N ILE A 330 -21.32 6.15 -1.21
CA ILE A 330 -21.97 5.61 -2.40
C ILE A 330 -21.95 6.66 -3.50
N LEU A 331 -22.25 7.92 -3.15
CA LEU A 331 -22.21 9.02 -4.10
C LEU A 331 -20.82 9.30 -4.67
N SER A 332 -19.75 9.03 -3.92
CA SER A 332 -18.39 9.21 -4.44
C SER A 332 -18.05 8.28 -5.61
N HIS A 333 -18.75 7.15 -5.77
CA HIS A 333 -18.60 6.30 -6.96
C HIS A 333 -19.14 6.94 -8.23
N PHE A 334 -20.06 7.91 -8.14
CA PHE A 334 -20.58 8.66 -9.29
C PHE A 334 -19.76 9.89 -9.65
N ALA A 335 -18.88 10.36 -8.75
CA ALA A 335 -18.09 11.57 -8.96
C ALA A 335 -17.06 11.43 -10.09
N ASN A 336 -16.76 10.20 -10.53
CA ASN A 336 -15.90 9.97 -11.68
C ASN A 336 -16.68 10.13 -12.98
N HIS A 337 -16.26 11.08 -13.80
CA HIS A 337 -17.04 11.68 -14.88
C HIS A 337 -17.24 10.77 -16.11
N SER A 338 -16.73 9.54 -16.11
CA SER A 338 -16.86 8.62 -17.25
C SER A 338 -18.20 7.87 -17.27
N GLY A 339 -19.02 7.96 -16.22
CA GLY A 339 -20.23 7.15 -16.08
C GLY A 339 -19.97 5.65 -15.86
N GLU A 340 -18.73 5.21 -16.04
CA GLU A 340 -18.23 3.89 -15.68
C GLU A 340 -17.91 3.85 -14.19
N VAL A 341 -18.52 2.90 -13.49
CA VAL A 341 -18.30 2.67 -12.06
C VAL A 341 -16.87 2.22 -11.79
N LEU A 342 -16.30 1.50 -12.76
CA LEU A 342 -14.94 0.99 -12.73
C LEU A 342 -14.29 1.34 -14.07
N PRO A 343 -13.14 2.03 -14.08
CA PRO A 343 -12.51 2.47 -15.32
C PRO A 343 -12.13 1.28 -16.20
N GLU A 344 -12.27 1.44 -17.53
CA GLU A 344 -11.61 0.58 -18.50
C GLU A 344 -10.10 0.44 -18.17
N GLY A 345 -9.60 -0.80 -18.13
CA GLY A 345 -8.20 -1.10 -17.80
C GLY A 345 -7.94 -1.65 -16.38
N LEU A 346 -8.97 -1.84 -15.56
CA LEU A 346 -8.83 -2.71 -14.39
C LEU A 346 -8.61 -4.17 -14.83
N PRO A 347 -7.88 -4.99 -14.04
CA PRO A 347 -7.52 -6.36 -14.42
C PRO A 347 -8.71 -7.35 -14.44
N PHE A 348 -9.94 -6.84 -14.36
CA PHE A 348 -11.17 -7.62 -14.44
C PHE A 348 -12.19 -6.80 -15.23
N SER A 349 -12.80 -7.43 -16.24
CA SER A 349 -13.98 -6.87 -16.87
C SER A 349 -15.17 -7.12 -15.95
N VAL A 350 -16.00 -6.10 -15.79
CA VAL A 350 -17.30 -6.27 -15.14
C VAL A 350 -18.32 -6.50 -16.24
N ASP A 351 -18.49 -7.77 -16.58
CA ASP A 351 -19.47 -8.18 -17.59
C ASP A 351 -20.88 -8.08 -16.99
N GLY A 352 -21.48 -6.89 -17.02
CA GLY A 352 -22.86 -6.67 -16.62
C GLY A 352 -23.08 -5.40 -15.80
N SER A 353 -24.34 -5.20 -15.39
CA SER A 353 -24.70 -4.08 -14.53
C SER A 353 -24.16 -4.29 -13.12
N VAL A 354 -23.56 -3.22 -12.57
CA VAL A 354 -23.19 -3.16 -11.15
C VAL A 354 -24.41 -2.72 -10.34
N SER A 355 -24.74 -3.48 -9.30
CA SER A 355 -25.70 -3.06 -8.27
C SER A 355 -25.01 -2.78 -6.94
N VAL A 356 -25.64 -1.96 -6.12
CA VAL A 356 -25.24 -1.73 -4.73
C VAL A 356 -26.27 -2.36 -3.81
N GLN A 357 -25.77 -3.02 -2.77
CA GLN A 357 -26.57 -3.49 -1.65
C GLN A 357 -26.13 -2.75 -0.39
N VAL A 358 -27.07 -2.10 0.28
CA VAL A 358 -26.80 -1.18 1.39
C VAL A 358 -27.28 -1.80 2.71
N PHE A 359 -26.46 -1.66 3.75
CA PHE A 359 -26.69 -2.17 5.09
C PHE A 359 -26.52 -1.01 6.07
N ALA A 360 -27.63 -0.42 6.51
CA ALA A 360 -27.58 0.65 7.49
C ALA A 360 -27.10 0.09 8.84
N GLY A 361 -26.05 0.70 9.41
CA GLY A 361 -25.61 0.35 10.75
C GLY A 361 -26.64 0.83 11.79
N PRO A 362 -26.96 0.02 12.82
CA PRO A 362 -27.71 0.47 13.98
C PRO A 362 -27.20 1.79 14.57
N SER A 363 -28.09 2.56 15.18
CA SER A 363 -27.76 3.82 15.86
C SER A 363 -26.60 3.62 16.85
N GLY A 364 -25.58 4.47 16.76
CA GLY A 364 -24.38 4.39 17.61
C GLY A 364 -23.26 3.50 17.06
N TRP A 365 -23.44 2.88 15.88
CA TRP A 365 -22.31 2.27 15.19
C TRP A 365 -21.23 3.31 14.90
N LEU A 366 -20.02 3.03 15.37
CA LEU A 366 -18.83 3.76 14.99
C LEU A 366 -18.33 3.26 13.61
N PRO A 367 -17.68 4.12 12.80
CA PRO A 367 -17.17 3.73 11.48
C PRO A 367 -16.29 2.47 11.50
N ARG A 368 -15.46 2.32 12.54
CA ARG A 368 -14.61 1.14 12.75
C ARG A 368 -15.40 -0.16 12.90
N ARG A 369 -16.63 -0.10 13.42
CA ARG A 369 -17.53 -1.24 13.55
C ARG A 369 -18.10 -1.67 12.21
N ALA A 370 -18.57 -0.72 11.40
CA ALA A 370 -18.96 -1.03 10.02
C ALA A 370 -17.80 -1.65 9.23
N GLU A 371 -16.58 -1.10 9.35
CA GLU A 371 -15.39 -1.66 8.68
C GLU A 371 -15.07 -3.09 9.15
N ALA A 372 -15.22 -3.37 10.45
CA ALA A 372 -15.01 -4.70 11.00
C ALA A 372 -16.01 -5.73 10.46
N VAL A 373 -17.28 -5.38 10.41
CA VAL A 373 -18.36 -6.24 9.92
C VAL A 373 -18.23 -6.43 8.41
N ALA A 374 -17.98 -5.36 7.65
CA ALA A 374 -17.68 -5.43 6.21
C ALA A 374 -16.50 -6.38 5.94
N ARG A 375 -15.47 -6.34 6.80
CA ARG A 375 -14.36 -7.29 6.72
C ARG A 375 -14.78 -8.71 7.06
N SER A 376 -15.58 -8.94 8.09
CA SER A 376 -16.10 -10.26 8.45
C SER A 376 -16.89 -10.86 7.28
N MET A 377 -17.78 -10.08 6.66
CA MET A 377 -18.54 -10.48 5.47
C MET A 377 -17.62 -10.89 4.32
N ARG A 378 -16.57 -10.11 4.06
CA ARG A 378 -15.57 -10.54 3.09
C ARG A 378 -14.96 -11.89 3.46
N ILE A 379 -14.67 -12.17 4.75
CA ILE A 379 -13.94 -13.40 5.18
C ILE A 379 -14.86 -14.60 5.07
N GLY A 380 -16.08 -14.47 5.59
CA GLY A 380 -17.02 -15.59 5.72
C GLY A 380 -17.81 -15.86 4.46
N GLU A 381 -18.34 -14.82 3.81
CA GLU A 381 -19.30 -15.00 2.70
C GLU A 381 -18.64 -15.02 1.33
N TYR A 382 -17.45 -14.43 1.21
CA TYR A 382 -16.76 -14.25 -0.08
C TYR A 382 -15.27 -14.56 0.03
N PRO A 383 -14.86 -15.82 0.27
CA PRO A 383 -13.45 -16.19 0.30
C PRO A 383 -12.70 -15.83 -0.99
N GLU A 384 -13.38 -15.73 -2.12
CA GLU A 384 -12.86 -15.21 -3.40
C GLU A 384 -12.70 -13.68 -3.43
N LEU A 385 -13.22 -12.97 -2.43
CA LEU A 385 -12.87 -11.58 -2.14
C LEU A 385 -11.86 -11.48 -1.01
N ASN A 386 -11.84 -12.45 -0.09
CA ASN A 386 -10.85 -12.61 0.96
C ASN A 386 -9.99 -13.83 0.76
N TRP A 387 -9.06 -13.68 -0.18
CA TRP A 387 -7.97 -14.60 -0.36
C TRP A 387 -7.10 -14.62 0.90
N ARG A 388 -7.40 -15.53 1.82
CA ARG A 388 -6.43 -16.03 2.79
C ARG A 388 -6.07 -17.44 2.39
N GLU A 389 -4.85 -17.60 1.91
CA GLU A 389 -3.95 -18.50 2.61
C GLU A 389 -2.93 -17.69 3.40
N LYS A 390 -3.11 -17.73 4.73
CA LYS A 390 -2.13 -17.42 5.79
C LYS A 390 -1.09 -16.33 5.48
N GLY A 391 -1.53 -15.09 5.57
CA GLY A 391 -0.65 -13.95 5.73
C GLY A 391 -1.20 -12.79 4.94
N VAL A 392 -0.73 -11.59 5.23
CA VAL A 392 -0.74 -10.57 4.20
C VAL A 392 -2.10 -9.96 3.83
N LEU A 393 -2.85 -9.45 4.80
CA LEU A 393 -3.02 -7.99 4.88
C LEU A 393 -3.27 -7.54 6.32
N PHE A 394 -3.65 -8.48 7.18
CA PHE A 394 -4.18 -8.21 8.52
C PHE A 394 -4.05 -9.37 9.52
N THR A 395 -3.02 -10.21 9.41
CA THR A 395 -2.69 -11.18 10.46
C THR A 395 -1.23 -11.08 10.85
N ASP A 396 -1.03 -10.83 12.14
CA ASP A 396 0.23 -11.05 12.82
C ASP A 396 0.36 -12.55 13.09
N ARG A 397 1.12 -13.26 12.23
CA ARG A 397 1.30 -14.72 12.31
C ARG A 397 1.97 -15.17 13.62
N SER A 398 2.60 -14.24 14.35
CA SER A 398 3.38 -14.56 15.56
C SER A 398 2.56 -14.70 16.85
N ARG A 399 1.24 -14.41 16.85
CA ARG A 399 0.43 -14.44 18.09
C ARG A 399 -0.69 -15.48 18.15
N ILE A 400 -1.05 -16.14 17.05
CA ILE A 400 -2.17 -17.11 17.05
C ILE A 400 -1.66 -18.54 17.31
N VAL A 401 -0.46 -18.89 16.87
CA VAL A 401 0.11 -20.24 17.12
C VAL A 401 0.45 -20.46 18.60
N ALA A 402 0.70 -19.40 19.38
CA ALA A 402 0.95 -19.51 20.82
C ALA A 402 -0.34 -19.62 21.68
N ARG A 403 -1.54 -19.44 21.11
CA ARG A 403 -2.82 -19.55 21.87
C ARG A 403 -3.60 -20.83 21.61
N CYS A 404 -3.27 -21.61 20.58
CA CYS A 404 -3.85 -22.94 20.37
C CYS A 404 -3.01 -24.08 20.98
N ALA A 405 -1.83 -23.78 21.53
CA ALA A 405 -1.03 -24.74 22.30
C ALA A 405 -1.16 -24.56 23.83
N ALA A 406 -2.02 -23.64 24.28
CA ALA A 406 -2.24 -23.31 25.69
C ALA A 406 -3.65 -23.62 26.20
N PHE A 407 -4.49 -24.23 25.37
CA PHE A 407 -5.71 -24.88 25.80
C PHE A 407 -5.62 -26.33 25.32
N GLY A 408 -5.41 -27.22 26.29
CA GLY A 408 -5.51 -28.67 26.09
C GLY A 408 -6.94 -29.09 25.79
#